data_AF-A0A379TKN6-F1
#
_entry.id   AF-A0A379TKN6-F1
#
_cell.length_a   1.000
_cell.length_b   1.000
_cell.length_c   1.000
_cell.angle_alpha   90.00
_cell.angle_beta   90.00
_cell.angle_gamma   90.00
#
_symmetry.space_group_name_H-M   'P 1'
#
loop_
_entity.id
_entity.type
_entity.pdbx_description
1 polymer ?
#
loop_
_entity_poly.entity_id
_entity_poly.type
_entity_poly.pdbx_seq_one_letter_code
_entity_poly.pdbx_strand_id
1 'polypeptide(L)'
;MGVQTASVIAVLGAAGLAVGLALQGSLSNLAAGVLLVMFRPFRAGEYVDLGGVARYGTECAIFSTTMRAVDGKIIVIPNGKIIAGNIINYSREPVRRNEFIIGVAYDSDIDQVKQLLTTIIESDDRILKDREMTVRFE
;
A
#
# COMPACT_ATOMS: atom_id res chain seq x y z
N MET A 1 -40.39 -2.09 -46.27
CA MET A 1 -39.00 -1.58 -46.24
C MET A 1 -38.92 -0.50 -45.17
N GLY A 2 -38.92 -0.87 -43.88
CA GLY A 2 -39.52 0.01 -42.87
C GLY A 2 -38.91 -0.01 -41.47
N VAL A 3 -37.58 0.04 -41.37
CA VAL A 3 -36.95 0.54 -40.14
C VAL A 3 -36.06 1.71 -40.56
N GLN A 4 -36.29 2.90 -40.01
CA GLN A 4 -35.40 4.03 -40.24
C GLN A 4 -34.02 3.61 -39.71
N THR A 5 -33.00 3.65 -40.55
CA THR A 5 -31.61 3.32 -40.16
C THR A 5 -31.19 4.12 -38.93
N ALA A 6 -31.69 5.35 -38.78
CA ALA A 6 -31.53 6.17 -37.58
C ALA A 6 -32.10 5.52 -36.30
N SER A 7 -33.28 4.89 -36.36
CA SER A 7 -33.86 4.21 -35.19
C SER A 7 -33.08 2.94 -34.82
N VAL A 8 -32.54 2.22 -35.81
CA VAL A 8 -31.65 1.07 -35.55
C VAL A 8 -30.35 1.53 -34.88
N ILE A 9 -29.72 2.59 -35.40
CA ILE A 9 -28.49 3.16 -34.83
C ILE A 9 -28.74 3.67 -33.40
N ALA A 10 -29.88 4.32 -33.15
CA ALA A 10 -30.23 4.79 -31.81
C ALA A 10 -30.37 3.64 -30.80
N VAL A 11 -31.06 2.55 -31.18
CA VAL A 11 -31.22 1.37 -30.31
C VAL A 11 -29.89 0.66 -30.09
N LEU A 12 -29.07 0.49 -31.13
CA LEU A 12 -27.73 -0.09 -31.01
C LEU A 12 -26.81 0.77 -30.14
N GLY A 13 -26.87 2.10 -30.28
CA GLY A 13 -26.13 3.04 -29.45
C GLY A 13 -26.55 2.97 -27.98
N ALA A 14 -27.85 2.92 -27.70
CA ALA A 14 -28.38 2.77 -26.36
C ALA A 14 -27.96 1.42 -25.73
N ALA A 15 -28.04 0.33 -26.50
CA ALA A 15 -27.59 -0.98 -26.05
C ALA A 15 -26.07 -1.01 -25.77
N GLY A 16 -25.26 -0.40 -26.65
CA GLY A 16 -23.82 -0.28 -26.47
C GLY A 16 -23.44 0.51 -25.23
N LEU A 17 -24.12 1.63 -24.97
CA LEU A 17 -23.93 2.42 -23.75
C LEU A 17 -24.28 1.61 -22.49
N ALA A 18 -25.41 0.89 -22.51
CA ALA A 18 -25.82 0.04 -21.39
C ALA A 18 -24.77 -1.04 -21.07
N VAL A 19 -24.24 -1.72 -22.10
CA VAL A 19 -23.17 -2.72 -21.94
C VAL A 19 -21.88 -2.06 -21.42
N GLY A 20 -21.50 -0.90 -21.96
CA GLY A 20 -20.30 -0.16 -21.53
C GLY A 20 -20.38 0.25 -20.06
N LEU A 21 -21.53 0.77 -19.62
CA LEU A 21 -21.76 1.13 -18.21
C LEU A 21 -21.76 -0.10 -17.30
N ALA A 22 -22.34 -1.22 -17.75
CA ALA A 22 -22.32 -2.47 -16.99
C ALA A 22 -20.89 -3.03 -16.79
N LEU A 23 -20.01 -2.85 -17.79
CA LEU A 23 -18.63 -3.35 -17.75
C LEU A 23 -17.61 -2.32 -17.23
N GLN A 24 -18.03 -1.09 -16.96
CA GLN A 24 -17.14 0.01 -16.56
C GLN A 24 -16.22 -0.37 -15.39
N GLY A 25 -16.78 -1.02 -14.36
CA GLY A 25 -16.01 -1.43 -13.17
C GLY A 25 -14.95 -2.48 -13.47
N SER A 26 -15.29 -3.51 -14.26
CA SER A 26 -14.35 -4.58 -14.65
C SER A 26 -13.23 -4.03 -15.54
N LEU A 27 -13.56 -3.14 -16.48
CA LEU A 27 -12.59 -2.54 -17.39
C LEU A 27 -11.63 -1.60 -16.64
N SER A 28 -12.13 -0.86 -15.64
CA SER A 28 -11.30 -0.05 -14.75
C SER A 28 -10.29 -0.91 -13.98
N ASN A 29 -10.72 -2.04 -13.42
CA ASN A 29 -9.83 -2.96 -12.72
C ASN A 29 -8.79 -3.61 -13.64
N LEU A 30 -9.15 -3.92 -14.88
CA LEU A 30 -8.21 -4.44 -15.89
C LEU A 30 -7.13 -3.43 -16.23
N ALA A 31 -7.53 -2.19 -16.53
CA ALA A 31 -6.59 -1.10 -16.82
C ALA A 31 -5.64 -0.86 -15.64
N ALA A 32 -6.18 -0.86 -14.41
CA ALA A 32 -5.38 -0.75 -13.21
C ALA A 32 -4.38 -1.92 -13.06
N GLY A 33 -4.80 -3.16 -13.36
CA GLY A 33 -3.90 -4.32 -13.35
C GLY A 33 -2.73 -4.17 -14.31
N VAL A 34 -2.99 -3.70 -15.54
CA VAL A 34 -1.93 -3.42 -16.53
C VAL A 34 -0.93 -2.38 -15.99
N LEU A 35 -1.44 -1.29 -15.40
CA LEU A 35 -0.59 -0.23 -14.83
C LEU A 35 0.26 -0.74 -13.66
N LEU A 36 -0.32 -1.55 -12.76
CA LEU A 36 0.40 -2.15 -11.63
C LEU A 36 1.53 -3.06 -12.11
N VAL A 37 1.29 -3.88 -13.14
CA VAL A 37 2.31 -4.76 -13.72
C VAL A 37 3.39 -3.99 -14.49
N MET A 38 3.01 -2.91 -15.17
CA MET A 38 3.92 -2.07 -15.96
C MET A 38 4.86 -1.25 -15.06
N PHE A 39 4.32 -0.52 -14.08
CA PHE A 39 5.10 0.36 -13.22
C PHE A 39 5.72 -0.34 -12.02
N ARG A 40 5.17 -1.49 -11.61
CA ARG A 40 5.64 -2.31 -10.47
C ARG A 40 5.91 -1.47 -9.20
N PRO A 41 4.90 -0.74 -8.67
CA PRO A 41 5.06 -0.04 -7.39
C PRO A 41 5.34 -1.02 -6.24
N PHE A 42 4.90 -2.27 -6.38
CA PHE A 42 5.24 -3.39 -5.53
C PHE A 42 5.45 -4.68 -6.33
N ARG A 43 6.05 -5.69 -5.72
CA ARG A 43 6.26 -7.02 -6.30
C ARG A 43 5.74 -8.13 -5.38
N ALA A 44 5.59 -9.32 -5.95
CA ALA A 44 5.29 -10.51 -5.17
C ALA A 44 6.37 -10.76 -4.12
N GLY A 45 5.93 -11.01 -2.89
CA GLY A 45 6.79 -11.19 -1.71
C GLY A 45 7.13 -9.92 -0.94
N GLU A 46 6.78 -8.74 -1.43
CA GLU A 46 6.99 -7.49 -0.69
C GLU A 46 5.89 -7.26 0.37
N TYR A 47 6.26 -6.58 1.46
CA TYR A 47 5.36 -6.15 2.52
C TYR A 47 4.87 -4.74 2.22
N VAL A 48 3.57 -4.60 1.95
CA VAL A 48 2.97 -3.33 1.51
C VAL A 48 1.64 -3.08 2.21
N ASP A 49 1.31 -1.81 2.39
CA ASP A 49 -0.01 -1.36 2.83
C ASP A 49 -0.74 -0.68 1.66
N LEU A 50 -1.89 -1.27 1.31
CA LEU A 50 -2.80 -0.80 0.27
C LEU A 50 -4.08 -0.27 0.92
N GLY A 51 -4.04 0.96 1.44
CA GLY A 51 -5.22 1.65 1.99
C GLY A 51 -5.68 1.14 3.37
N GLY A 52 -4.74 0.92 4.30
CA GLY A 52 -5.00 0.47 5.67
C GLY A 52 -4.97 -1.06 5.83
N VAL A 53 -4.45 -1.76 4.82
CA VAL A 53 -4.37 -3.22 4.75
C VAL A 53 -2.90 -3.57 4.51
N ALA A 54 -2.10 -3.55 5.59
CA ALA A 54 -0.65 -3.87 5.59
C ALA A 54 -0.38 -5.38 5.61
N ARG A 55 0.16 -5.95 4.52
CA ARG A 55 0.14 -7.40 4.27
C ARG A 55 1.38 -7.89 3.52
N TYR A 56 1.66 -9.18 3.64
CA TYR A 56 2.79 -9.89 3.02
C TYR A 56 2.30 -10.72 1.81
N GLY A 57 3.17 -10.96 0.83
CA GLY A 57 2.91 -11.95 -0.23
C GLY A 57 1.81 -11.53 -1.20
N THR A 58 2.05 -10.43 -1.91
CA THR A 58 1.10 -9.79 -2.83
C THR A 58 1.18 -10.39 -4.25
N GLU A 59 0.15 -11.07 -4.72
CA GLU A 59 0.04 -11.55 -6.10
C GLU A 59 -0.95 -10.68 -6.89
N CYS A 60 -0.47 -10.02 -7.95
CA CYS A 60 -1.31 -9.19 -8.82
C CYS A 60 -1.85 -10.03 -9.99
N ALA A 61 -3.15 -10.28 -10.00
CA ALA A 61 -3.86 -10.83 -11.15
C ALA A 61 -4.43 -9.69 -12.02
N ILE A 62 -5.14 -10.05 -13.10
CA ILE A 62 -5.63 -9.08 -14.11
C ILE A 62 -6.60 -8.05 -13.49
N PHE A 63 -7.54 -8.49 -12.66
CA PHE A 63 -8.58 -7.63 -12.09
C PHE A 63 -8.40 -7.34 -10.60
N SER A 64 -7.63 -8.17 -9.90
CA SER A 64 -7.49 -8.09 -8.45
C SER A 64 -6.09 -8.47 -8.01
N THR A 65 -5.74 -8.01 -6.83
CA THR A 65 -4.51 -8.39 -6.14
C THR A 65 -4.87 -9.17 -4.88
N THR A 66 -4.22 -10.31 -4.70
CA THR A 66 -4.38 -11.18 -3.53
C THR A 66 -3.21 -10.97 -2.58
N MET A 67 -3.48 -10.87 -1.29
CA MET A 67 -2.47 -10.63 -0.26
C MET A 67 -2.71 -11.52 0.96
N ARG A 68 -1.67 -11.83 1.71
CA ARG A 68 -1.75 -12.56 2.98
C ARG A 68 -1.52 -11.65 4.17
N ALA A 69 -2.45 -11.67 5.10
CA ALA A 69 -2.34 -10.97 6.37
C ALA A 69 -1.38 -11.61 7.34
N VAL A 70 -0.91 -10.78 8.28
CA VAL A 70 -0.02 -11.22 9.36
C VAL A 70 -0.67 -12.27 10.25
N ASP A 71 -2.01 -12.27 10.33
CA ASP A 71 -2.82 -13.28 11.02
C ASP A 71 -3.22 -14.47 10.11
N GLY A 72 -2.61 -14.57 8.92
CA GLY A 72 -2.81 -15.68 7.99
C GLY A 72 -4.03 -15.56 7.06
N LYS A 73 -4.87 -14.53 7.19
CA LYS A 73 -6.04 -14.34 6.31
C LYS A 73 -5.64 -13.99 4.88
N ILE A 74 -6.40 -14.47 3.91
CA ILE A 74 -6.27 -14.05 2.51
C ILE A 74 -7.22 -12.89 2.23
N ILE A 75 -6.70 -11.84 1.60
CA ILE A 75 -7.45 -10.65 1.24
C ILE A 75 -7.33 -10.44 -0.26
N VAL A 76 -8.46 -10.26 -0.92
CA VAL A 76 -8.53 -9.99 -2.37
C VAL A 76 -9.04 -8.56 -2.56
N ILE A 77 -8.25 -7.73 -3.22
CA ILE A 77 -8.54 -6.31 -3.42
C ILE A 77 -8.63 -6.03 -4.93
N PRO A 78 -9.70 -5.38 -5.44
CA PRO A 78 -9.77 -4.97 -6.83
C PRO A 78 -8.65 -3.99 -7.19
N ASN A 79 -8.00 -4.17 -8.35
CA ASN A 79 -6.84 -3.37 -8.76
C ASN A 79 -7.17 -1.88 -8.89
N GLY A 80 -8.38 -1.54 -9.34
CA GLY A 80 -8.86 -0.16 -9.43
C GLY A 80 -8.89 0.54 -8.07
N LYS A 81 -9.19 -0.19 -6.99
CA LYS A 81 -9.16 0.37 -5.62
C LYS A 81 -7.74 0.64 -5.16
N ILE A 82 -6.79 -0.21 -5.55
CA ILE A 82 -5.37 -0.06 -5.19
C ILE A 82 -4.77 1.16 -5.86
N ILE A 83 -4.91 1.29 -7.18
CA ILE A 83 -4.29 2.37 -7.95
C ILE A 83 -4.90 3.75 -7.62
N ALA A 84 -6.14 3.79 -7.15
CA ALA A 84 -6.81 5.01 -6.73
C ALA A 84 -6.38 5.50 -5.33
N GLY A 85 -5.72 4.64 -4.54
CA GLY A 85 -5.28 4.95 -3.18
C GLY A 85 -3.76 5.08 -3.06
N ASN A 86 -3.32 5.36 -1.83
CA ASN A 86 -1.90 5.37 -1.50
C ASN A 86 -1.36 3.94 -1.42
N ILE A 87 -0.13 3.76 -1.92
CA ILE A 87 0.63 2.51 -1.84
C ILE A 87 1.84 2.77 -0.95
N ILE A 88 1.87 2.20 0.25
CA ILE A 88 3.01 2.32 1.18
C ILE A 88 3.80 1.02 1.09
N ASN A 89 5.06 1.11 0.67
CA ASN A 89 5.93 -0.05 0.53
C ASN A 89 7.01 -0.04 1.62
N TYR A 90 7.04 -1.10 2.43
CA TYR A 90 7.99 -1.23 3.53
C TYR A 90 9.23 -2.05 3.17
N SER A 91 9.24 -2.68 1.98
CA SER A 91 10.30 -3.58 1.53
C SER A 91 11.27 -2.95 0.54
N ARG A 92 10.92 -1.82 -0.08
CA ARG A 92 11.79 -1.18 -1.08
C ARG A 92 12.95 -0.40 -0.50
N GLU A 93 12.77 0.20 0.66
CA GLU A 93 13.85 0.89 1.35
C GLU A 93 14.55 -0.10 2.30
N PRO A 94 15.87 -0.34 2.15
CA PRO A 94 16.59 -1.28 3.01
C PRO A 94 16.77 -0.78 4.44
N VAL A 95 16.70 0.54 4.66
CA VAL A 95 16.92 1.18 5.96
C VAL A 95 15.63 1.81 6.45
N ARG A 96 15.23 1.48 7.68
CA ARG A 96 14.02 2.03 8.31
C ARG A 96 14.35 2.63 9.67
N ARG A 97 13.61 3.67 10.05
CA ARG A 97 13.74 4.33 11.35
C ARG A 97 12.75 3.71 12.34
N ASN A 98 13.23 3.38 13.53
CA ASN A 98 12.39 3.06 14.67
C ASN A 98 12.24 4.30 15.55
N GLU A 99 11.09 4.43 16.19
CA GLU A 99 10.77 5.53 17.09
C GLU A 99 10.24 4.93 18.39
N PHE A 100 10.76 5.41 19.52
CA PHE A 100 10.44 4.90 20.85
C PHE A 100 10.00 6.05 21.74
N ILE A 101 8.91 5.86 22.46
CA ILE A 101 8.44 6.78 23.49
C ILE A 101 8.63 6.07 24.83
N ILE A 102 9.51 6.61 25.67
CA ILE A 102 9.89 6.03 26.96
C ILE A 102 9.44 6.96 28.06
N GLY A 103 8.51 6.49 28.90
CA GLY A 103 8.10 7.20 30.11
C GLY A 103 9.04 6.91 31.27
N VAL A 104 9.48 7.96 31.96
CA VAL A 104 10.25 7.87 33.22
C VAL A 104 9.52 8.61 34.33
N ALA A 105 9.83 8.30 35.58
CA ALA A 105 9.24 9.00 36.71
C ALA A 105 9.71 10.47 36.74
N TYR A 106 8.87 11.38 37.22
CA TYR A 106 9.16 12.83 37.21
C TYR A 106 10.38 13.23 38.04
N ASP A 107 10.77 12.41 39.01
CA ASP A 107 11.93 12.55 39.86
C ASP A 107 13.21 11.91 39.28
N SER A 108 13.13 11.32 38.08
CA SER A 108 14.28 10.73 37.40
C SER A 108 15.22 11.81 36.88
N ASP A 109 16.52 11.57 37.01
CA ASP A 109 17.55 12.41 36.42
C ASP A 109 17.53 12.27 34.88
N ILE A 110 17.12 13.36 34.22
CA ILE A 110 16.96 13.44 32.77
C ILE A 110 18.31 13.22 32.06
N ASP A 111 19.40 13.76 32.60
CA ASP A 111 20.72 13.65 31.99
C ASP A 111 21.24 12.22 32.10
N GLN A 112 21.01 11.58 33.25
CA GLN A 112 21.34 10.17 33.46
C GLN A 112 20.58 9.26 32.47
N VAL A 113 19.27 9.49 32.30
CA VAL A 113 18.45 8.71 31.36
C VAL A 113 18.91 8.93 29.92
N LYS A 114 19.17 10.17 29.51
CA LYS A 114 19.72 10.49 28.18
C LYS A 114 21.01 9.74 27.92
N GLN A 115 21.94 9.79 28.88
CA GLN A 115 23.24 9.15 28.74
C GLN A 115 23.09 7.63 28.63
N LEU A 116 22.25 7.02 29.46
CA LEU A 116 21.96 5.58 29.41
C LEU A 116 21.40 5.17 28.04
N LEU A 117 20.40 5.89 27.53
CA LEU A 117 19.81 5.59 26.23
C LEU A 117 20.81 5.75 25.10
N THR A 118 21.62 6.81 25.10
CA THR A 118 22.69 7.00 24.12
C THR A 118 23.70 5.84 24.16
N THR A 119 24.14 5.41 25.34
CA THR A 119 25.06 4.27 25.47
C THR A 119 24.44 2.97 24.94
N ILE A 120 23.16 2.71 25.22
CA ILE A 120 22.45 1.53 24.70
C ILE A 120 22.41 1.58 23.16
N ILE A 121 22.03 2.73 22.60
CA ILE A 121 21.94 2.92 21.15
C ILE A 121 23.30 2.77 20.49
N GLU A 122 24.37 3.32 21.08
CA GLU A 122 25.74 3.19 20.58
C GLU A 122 26.25 1.74 20.64
N SER A 123 25.84 0.98 21.65
CA SER A 123 26.27 -0.41 21.85
C SER A 123 25.62 -1.45 20.92
N ASP A 124 24.48 -1.14 20.27
CA ASP A 124 23.81 -2.07 19.35
C ASP A 124 24.40 -1.94 17.93
N ASP A 125 25.09 -2.98 17.47
CA ASP A 125 25.73 -3.03 16.14
C ASP A 125 24.75 -3.00 14.97
N ARG A 126 23.45 -3.30 15.20
CA ARG A 126 22.42 -3.27 14.15
C ARG A 126 21.90 -1.85 13.90
N ILE A 127 22.22 -0.89 14.78
CA ILE A 127 21.85 0.52 14.61
C ILE A 127 22.93 1.22 13.78
N LEU A 128 22.50 1.80 12.66
CA LEU A 128 23.35 2.52 11.72
C LEU A 128 23.86 3.83 12.33
N LYS A 129 25.16 3.90 12.62
CA LYS A 129 25.80 5.07 13.27
C LYS A 129 26.08 6.24 12.33
N ASP A 130 26.02 6.00 11.02
CA ASP A 130 26.13 7.02 9.97
C ASP A 130 24.81 7.79 9.75
N ARG A 131 23.75 7.42 10.47
CA ARG A 131 22.42 8.05 10.44
C ARG A 131 22.13 8.76 11.76
N GLU A 132 21.07 9.55 11.75
CA GLU A 132 20.64 10.30 12.93
C GLU A 132 20.23 9.37 14.09
N MET A 133 20.81 9.61 15.27
CA MET A 133 20.50 8.91 16.53
C MET A 133 19.95 9.93 17.55
N THR A 134 18.66 10.26 17.42
CA THR A 134 18.03 11.29 18.25
C THR A 134 17.61 10.74 19.61
N VAL A 135 18.10 11.34 20.70
CA VAL A 135 17.60 11.14 22.07
C VAL A 135 17.18 12.49 22.62
N ARG A 136 15.87 12.72 22.74
CA ARG A 136 15.32 13.99 23.24
C ARG A 136 14.24 13.73 24.28
N PHE A 137 14.09 14.69 25.18
CA PHE A 137 12.97 14.77 26.11
C PHE A 137 11.99 15.82 25.58
N GLU A 138 10.70 15.50 25.66
CA GLU A 138 9.57 16.37 25.36
C GLU A 138 8.73 16.58 26.62
#